data_AF-U3TVR1-F1
#
_entry.id   AF-U3TVR1-F1
#
_cell.length_a   1.000
_cell.length_b   1.000
_cell.length_c   1.000
_cell.angle_alpha   90.00
_cell.angle_beta   90.00
_cell.angle_gamma   90.00
#
_symmetry.space_group_name_H-M   'P 1'
#
loop_
_entity.id
_entity.type
_entity.pdbx_description
1 polymer ?
#
loop_
_entity_poly.entity_id
_entity_poly.type
_entity_poly.pdbx_seq_one_letter_code
_entity_poly.pdbx_strand_id
1 'polypeptide(L)'
;MGLFALRLARGSGQYLIHGTNADFGIGMRVSSGCIRLRPDDIEALFNSVPQGTRVQVINQPIKYAIEPDGKRYIEVHQPLSRNEQDDPQTMPIALSAPLKAFMKSAKSYSALIKAAIERRSGMPVLVSSGEPVSEVTPLPAVLQTQQGATGGAQATISQA
;
A
#
# COMPACT_ATOMS: atom_id res chain seq x y z
N MET A 1 0.06 21.74 11.08
CA MET A 1 -0.55 20.77 10.15
C MET A 1 -0.14 21.02 8.69
N GLY A 2 1.03 21.64 8.41
CA GLY A 2 1.32 22.07 7.05
C GLY A 2 0.44 23.26 6.63
N LEU A 3 0.47 23.57 5.33
CA LEU A 3 -0.31 24.64 4.71
C LEU A 3 -1.64 24.16 4.08
N PHE A 4 -1.76 22.87 3.79
CA PHE A 4 -2.92 22.28 3.12
C PHE A 4 -3.49 21.08 3.88
N ALA A 5 -4.80 20.87 3.78
CA ALA A 5 -5.49 19.73 4.37
C ALA A 5 -6.76 19.31 3.60
N LEU A 6 -7.02 18.01 3.58
CA LEU A 6 -8.23 17.38 3.07
C LEU A 6 -8.93 16.69 4.24
N ARG A 7 -10.16 17.12 4.54
CA ARG A 7 -10.95 16.56 5.64
C ARG A 7 -11.73 15.35 5.16
N LEU A 8 -11.67 14.25 5.91
CA LEU A 8 -12.41 13.03 5.60
C LEU A 8 -13.74 13.04 6.34
N ALA A 9 -14.84 12.71 5.65
CA ALA A 9 -16.18 12.64 6.24
C ALA A 9 -16.33 11.59 7.35
N ARG A 10 -15.35 10.69 7.51
CA ARG A 10 -15.35 9.68 8.57
C ARG A 10 -15.14 10.31 9.94
N GLY A 11 -15.84 9.79 10.95
CA GLY A 11 -15.71 10.25 12.33
C GLY A 11 -16.09 11.73 12.48
N SER A 12 -17.13 12.18 11.77
CA SER A 12 -17.59 13.58 11.79
C SER A 12 -16.52 14.60 11.39
N GLY A 13 -15.59 14.23 10.50
CA GLY A 13 -14.54 15.15 10.03
C GLY A 13 -13.26 15.13 10.85
N GLN A 14 -13.08 14.19 11.79
CA GLN A 14 -11.91 14.16 12.69
C GLN A 14 -10.61 13.71 12.01
N TYR A 15 -10.69 13.01 10.88
CA TYR A 15 -9.52 12.50 10.16
C TYR A 15 -9.16 13.41 8.99
N LEU A 16 -7.87 13.70 8.84
CA LEU A 16 -7.35 14.57 7.79
C LEU A 16 -6.23 13.88 7.02
N ILE A 17 -6.14 14.16 5.73
CA ILE A 17 -4.91 14.02 4.95
C ILE A 17 -4.31 15.42 4.88
N HIS A 18 -3.15 15.65 5.50
CA HIS A 18 -2.62 17.01 5.65
C HIS A 18 -1.09 17.06 5.59
N GLY A 19 -0.54 18.26 5.44
CA GLY A 19 0.90 18.48 5.41
C GLY A 19 1.57 18.42 6.77
N THR A 20 2.90 18.52 6.79
CA THR A 20 3.69 18.68 8.01
C THR A 20 4.81 19.68 7.82
N ASN A 21 5.12 20.44 8.87
CA ASN A 21 6.30 21.32 8.92
C ASN A 21 7.51 20.62 9.55
N ALA A 22 7.30 19.43 10.16
CA ALA A 22 8.39 18.58 10.61
C ALA A 22 9.05 17.90 9.41
N ASP A 23 10.38 17.81 9.47
CA ASP A 23 11.26 17.10 8.54
C ASP A 23 11.28 15.57 8.76
N PHE A 24 10.69 15.10 9.86
CA PHE A 24 10.52 13.69 10.19
C PHE A 24 9.05 13.26 10.33
N GLY A 25 8.82 11.94 10.36
CA GLY A 25 7.53 11.34 10.71
C GLY A 25 6.70 10.79 9.54
N ILE A 26 7.04 11.12 8.30
CA ILE A 26 6.45 10.48 7.11
C ILE A 26 6.96 9.04 7.02
N GLY A 27 6.05 8.09 6.79
CA GLY A 27 6.37 6.66 6.81
C GLY A 27 6.54 6.07 8.22
N MET A 28 6.33 6.87 9.28
CA MET A 28 6.44 6.44 10.67
C MET A 28 5.07 6.47 11.37
N ARG A 29 4.96 5.67 12.44
CA ARG A 29 3.74 5.56 13.25
C ARG A 29 3.69 6.62 14.36
N VAL A 30 3.61 7.89 13.97
CA VAL A 30 3.75 9.05 14.88
C VAL A 30 2.51 9.97 14.92
N SER A 31 1.37 9.51 14.39
CA SER A 31 0.12 10.29 14.42
C SER A 31 -0.96 9.59 15.24
N SER A 32 -1.90 10.38 15.76
CA SER A 32 -3.10 9.88 16.44
C SER A 32 -4.24 9.53 15.48
N GLY A 33 -3.94 9.32 14.18
CA GLY A 33 -4.92 8.87 13.18
C GLY A 33 -4.99 9.69 11.89
N CYS A 34 -4.44 10.91 11.84
CA CYS A 34 -4.34 11.66 10.58
C CYS A 34 -3.21 11.14 9.69
N ILE A 35 -3.36 11.33 8.38
CA ILE A 35 -2.39 10.94 7.35
C ILE A 35 -1.55 12.16 6.99
N ARG A 36 -0.23 12.04 7.11
CA ARG A 36 0.73 13.15 6.87
C ARG A 36 1.43 12.95 5.53
N LEU A 37 1.54 14.03 4.76
CA LEU A 37 2.27 14.11 3.49
C LEU A 37 3.37 15.18 3.59
N ARG A 38 4.39 15.10 2.73
CA ARG A 38 5.38 16.18 2.59
C ARG A 38 4.70 17.45 2.05
N PRO A 39 5.29 18.65 2.26
CA PRO A 39 4.69 19.91 1.79
C PRO A 39 4.26 19.89 0.33
N ASP A 40 5.16 19.52 -0.58
CA ASP A 40 4.89 19.49 -2.02
C ASP A 40 3.82 18.45 -2.38
N ASP A 41 3.86 17.29 -1.72
CA ASP A 41 2.90 16.20 -1.95
C ASP A 41 1.47 16.59 -1.54
N ILE A 42 1.29 17.28 -0.40
CA ILE A 42 -0.05 17.69 0.04
C ILE A 42 -0.60 18.82 -0.83
N GLU A 43 0.24 19.74 -1.30
CA GLU A 43 -0.17 20.80 -2.20
C GLU A 43 -0.64 20.22 -3.54
N ALA A 44 0.14 19.31 -4.12
CA ALA A 44 -0.23 18.61 -5.35
C ALA A 44 -1.55 17.84 -5.19
N LEU A 45 -1.73 17.14 -4.07
CA LEU A 45 -2.97 16.40 -3.79
C LEU A 45 -4.17 17.34 -3.60
N PHE A 46 -4.00 18.43 -2.85
CA PHE A 46 -5.05 19.40 -2.58
C PHE A 46 -5.58 20.05 -3.87
N ASN A 47 -4.66 20.42 -4.77
CA ASN A 47 -5.00 21.07 -6.03
C ASN A 47 -5.61 20.11 -7.07
N SER A 48 -5.36 18.80 -6.95
CA SER A 48 -5.81 17.81 -7.94
C SER A 48 -7.06 17.03 -7.55
N VAL A 49 -7.42 16.99 -6.26
CA VAL A 49 -8.51 16.14 -5.75
C VAL A 49 -9.79 16.93 -5.47
N PRO A 50 -10.88 16.70 -6.21
CA PRO A 50 -12.16 17.36 -5.95
C PRO A 50 -12.80 16.95 -4.62
N GLN A 51 -13.62 17.85 -4.07
CA GLN A 51 -14.53 17.52 -2.98
C GLN A 51 -15.45 16.35 -3.37
N GLY A 52 -15.77 15.50 -2.40
CA GLY A 52 -16.58 14.29 -2.62
C GLY A 52 -15.77 13.10 -3.13
N THR A 53 -14.49 13.27 -3.47
CA THR A 53 -13.63 12.15 -3.87
C THR A 53 -13.59 11.08 -2.79
N ARG A 54 -13.77 9.83 -3.21
CA ARG A 54 -13.79 8.67 -2.31
C ARG A 54 -12.41 8.40 -1.73
N VAL A 55 -12.35 8.19 -0.42
CA VAL A 55 -11.15 7.73 0.28
C VAL A 55 -11.38 6.33 0.85
N GLN A 56 -10.43 5.44 0.59
CA GLN A 56 -10.41 4.09 1.14
C GLN A 56 -9.07 3.83 1.80
N VAL A 57 -9.11 3.46 3.08
CA VAL A 57 -7.94 3.05 3.84
C VAL A 57 -7.91 1.53 3.85
N ILE A 58 -6.80 0.96 3.36
CA ILE A 58 -6.57 -0.49 3.31
C ILE A 58 -5.32 -0.83 4.11
N ASN A 59 -5.29 -2.05 4.66
CA ASN A 59 -4.09 -2.63 5.26
C ASN A 59 -3.75 -3.92 4.50
N GLN A 60 -2.92 -3.79 3.47
CA GLN A 60 -2.52 -4.88 2.57
C GLN A 60 -0.99 -4.93 2.47
N PRO A 61 -0.31 -5.63 3.39
CA PRO A 61 1.14 -5.77 3.34
C PRO A 61 1.62 -6.64 2.18
N ILE A 62 0.74 -7.42 1.55
CA ILE A 62 1.06 -8.20 0.36
C ILE A 62 0.16 -7.76 -0.79
N LYS A 63 0.80 -7.33 -1.88
CA LYS A 63 0.17 -7.06 -3.17
C LYS A 63 0.71 -8.04 -4.20
N TYR A 64 -0.12 -8.41 -5.17
CA TYR A 64 0.31 -9.25 -6.28
C TYR A 64 -0.44 -8.85 -7.56
N ALA A 65 0.17 -9.14 -8.70
CA ALA A 65 -0.39 -8.86 -10.01
C ALA A 65 -0.13 -10.02 -10.97
N ILE A 66 -1.04 -10.18 -11.92
CA ILE A 66 -0.83 -10.96 -13.14
C ILE A 66 -0.93 -9.93 -14.27
N GLU A 67 0.20 -9.66 -14.92
CA GLU A 67 0.29 -8.68 -16.00
C GLU A 67 -0.36 -9.24 -17.28
N PRO A 68 -0.71 -8.38 -18.26
CA PRO A 68 -1.31 -8.81 -19.53
C PRO A 68 -0.46 -9.83 -20.32
N ASP A 69 0.86 -9.79 -20.15
CA ASP A 69 1.81 -10.75 -20.76
C ASP A 69 1.89 -12.09 -19.99
N GLY A 70 1.13 -12.24 -18.91
CA GLY A 70 1.09 -13.42 -18.06
C GLY A 70 2.13 -13.44 -16.95
N LYS A 71 3.02 -12.44 -16.88
CA LYS A 71 3.99 -12.33 -15.79
C LYS A 71 3.31 -12.15 -14.47
N ARG A 72 3.91 -12.71 -13.42
CA ARG A 72 3.37 -12.69 -12.07
C ARG A 72 4.30 -11.93 -11.15
N TYR A 73 3.78 -10.93 -10.45
CA TYR A 73 4.56 -10.14 -9.50
C TYR A 73 3.97 -10.25 -8.09
N ILE A 74 4.85 -10.17 -7.10
CA ILE A 74 4.46 -10.00 -5.69
C ILE A 74 5.30 -8.87 -5.07
N GLU A 75 4.66 -8.03 -4.27
CA GLU A 75 5.30 -6.99 -3.47
C GLU A 75 4.90 -7.18 -2.01
N VAL A 76 5.89 -7.35 -1.14
CA VAL A 76 5.69 -7.69 0.27
C VAL A 76 6.32 -6.62 1.15
N HIS A 77 5.51 -5.97 1.97
CA HIS A 77 5.89 -5.04 3.02
C HIS A 77 5.82 -5.70 4.39
N GLN A 78 6.49 -5.08 5.35
CA GLN A 78 6.26 -5.37 6.76
C GLN A 78 4.79 -5.06 7.13
N PRO A 79 4.12 -5.92 7.93
CA PRO A 79 2.77 -5.67 8.42
C PRO A 79 2.73 -4.45 9.36
N LEU A 80 1.56 -3.82 9.45
CA LEU A 80 1.34 -2.70 10.35
C LEU A 80 1.50 -3.11 11.82
N SER A 81 2.46 -2.50 12.52
CA SER A 81 2.60 -2.65 13.98
C SER A 81 1.43 -2.00 14.71
N ARG A 82 1.05 -2.59 15.85
CA ARG A 82 0.04 -2.09 16.78
C ARG A 82 0.69 -1.37 17.96
N ASN A 83 1.89 -1.77 18.35
CA ASN A 83 2.61 -1.29 19.53
C ASN A 83 4.09 -1.04 19.21
N GLU A 84 4.81 -0.37 20.11
CA GLU A 84 6.26 -0.14 19.95
C GLU A 84 7.11 -1.42 20.12
N GLN A 85 6.56 -2.42 20.83
CA GLN A 85 7.22 -3.70 21.08
C GLN A 85 7.05 -4.70 19.94
N ASP A 86 6.19 -4.38 18.96
CA ASP A 86 6.02 -5.23 17.79
C ASP A 86 7.27 -5.16 16.92
N ASP A 87 7.76 -6.32 16.47
CA ASP A 87 8.77 -6.41 15.42
C ASP A 87 8.09 -6.75 14.09
N PRO A 88 7.91 -5.77 13.19
CA PRO A 88 7.26 -6.01 11.91
C PRO A 88 8.00 -7.01 11.02
N GLN A 89 9.29 -7.30 11.26
CA GLN A 89 10.01 -8.31 10.50
C GLN A 89 9.54 -9.73 10.83
N THR A 90 9.19 -9.99 12.10
CA THR A 90 8.82 -11.33 12.59
C THR A 90 7.32 -11.54 12.77
N MET A 91 6.53 -10.46 12.80
CA MET A 91 5.06 -10.54 12.88
C MET A 91 4.45 -11.44 11.79
N PRO A 92 3.41 -12.23 12.10
CA PRO A 92 2.74 -13.04 11.10
C PRO A 92 1.96 -12.18 10.10
N ILE A 93 2.02 -12.54 8.82
CA ILE A 93 1.19 -11.94 7.77
C ILE A 93 0.07 -12.91 7.39
N ALA A 94 -1.18 -12.48 7.55
CA ALA A 94 -2.33 -13.28 7.15
C ALA A 94 -2.42 -13.41 5.62
N LEU A 95 -2.42 -14.65 5.12
CA LEU A 95 -2.58 -14.92 3.69
C LEU A 95 -4.07 -15.01 3.33
N SER A 96 -4.53 -14.10 2.48
CA SER A 96 -5.90 -14.11 1.96
C SER A 96 -6.15 -15.34 1.07
N ALA A 97 -7.42 -15.75 0.92
CA ALA A 97 -7.76 -16.86 0.03
C ALA A 97 -7.31 -16.63 -1.44
N PRO A 98 -7.49 -15.43 -2.02
CA PRO A 98 -6.97 -15.12 -3.36
C PRO A 98 -5.45 -15.24 -3.45
N LEU A 99 -4.71 -14.79 -2.43
CA LEU A 99 -3.26 -14.91 -2.39
C LEU A 99 -2.82 -16.38 -2.32
N LYS A 100 -3.50 -17.20 -1.51
CA LYS A 100 -3.24 -18.66 -1.46
C LYS A 100 -3.49 -19.31 -2.82
N ALA A 101 -4.53 -18.91 -3.56
CA ALA A 101 -4.79 -19.40 -4.91
C ALA A 101 -3.70 -18.95 -5.89
N PHE A 102 -3.26 -17.69 -5.83
CA PHE A 102 -2.15 -17.17 -6.61
C PHE A 102 -0.86 -17.98 -6.36
N MET A 103 -0.53 -18.26 -5.10
CA MET A 103 0.65 -19.04 -4.70
C MET A 103 0.62 -20.50 -5.15
N LYS A 104 -0.58 -21.12 -5.16
CA LYS A 104 -0.76 -22.53 -5.53
C LYS A 104 -0.85 -22.77 -7.04
N SER A 105 -0.94 -21.71 -7.84
CA SER A 105 -0.98 -21.84 -9.30
C SER A 105 0.31 -22.44 -9.85
N ALA A 106 0.20 -23.36 -10.81
CA ALA A 106 1.37 -23.93 -11.50
C ALA A 106 2.22 -22.88 -12.25
N LYS A 107 1.63 -21.70 -12.53
CA LYS A 107 2.32 -20.56 -13.15
C LYS A 107 3.11 -19.70 -12.15
N SER A 108 3.02 -19.99 -10.85
CA SER A 108 3.68 -19.24 -9.79
C SER A 108 4.86 -20.03 -9.20
N TYR A 109 6.01 -19.39 -9.05
CA TYR A 109 7.16 -19.98 -8.41
C TYR A 109 7.06 -19.86 -6.88
N SER A 110 6.43 -20.86 -6.27
CA SER A 110 6.05 -20.82 -4.84
C SER A 110 7.23 -20.64 -3.87
N ALA A 111 8.41 -21.17 -4.19
CA ALA A 111 9.61 -21.01 -3.36
C ALA A 111 10.07 -19.54 -3.31
N LEU A 112 10.08 -18.87 -4.46
CA LEU A 112 10.44 -17.45 -4.53
C LEU A 112 9.39 -16.55 -3.87
N ILE A 113 8.11 -16.90 -3.95
CA ILE A 113 7.06 -16.19 -3.20
C ILE A 113 7.29 -16.30 -1.69
N LYS A 114 7.62 -17.49 -1.17
CA LYS A 114 7.95 -17.67 0.25
C LYS A 114 9.16 -16.83 0.66
N ALA A 115 10.22 -16.83 -0.15
CA ALA A 115 11.40 -16.00 0.08
C ALA A 115 11.07 -14.50 0.07
N ALA A 116 10.18 -14.04 -0.82
CA ALA A 116 9.71 -12.65 -0.82
C ALA A 116 8.91 -12.30 0.44
N ILE A 117 8.06 -13.22 0.93
CA ILE A 117 7.28 -13.07 2.17
C ILE A 117 8.20 -13.00 3.41
N GLU A 118 9.30 -13.75 3.42
CA GLU A 118 10.31 -13.70 4.48
C GLU A 118 11.14 -12.41 4.41
N ARG A 119 11.54 -12.00 3.20
CA ARG A 119 12.38 -10.81 2.98
C ARG A 119 11.65 -9.50 3.28
N ARG A 120 10.38 -9.36 2.87
CA ARG A 120 9.54 -8.16 3.10
C ARG A 120 10.18 -6.83 2.66
N SER A 121 10.87 -6.84 1.51
CA SER A 121 11.67 -5.70 1.05
C SER A 121 10.87 -4.48 0.58
N GLY A 122 9.56 -4.61 0.39
CA GLY A 122 8.71 -3.59 -0.23
C GLY A 122 8.90 -3.43 -1.75
N MET A 123 9.76 -4.24 -2.38
CA MET A 123 10.03 -4.19 -3.81
C MET A 123 9.26 -5.29 -4.55
N PRO A 124 8.67 -5.00 -5.73
CA PRO A 124 8.07 -6.03 -6.58
C PRO A 124 9.09 -7.08 -7.03
N VAL A 125 8.69 -8.36 -6.99
CA VAL A 125 9.49 -9.52 -7.40
C VAL A 125 8.72 -10.32 -8.44
N LEU A 126 9.36 -10.63 -9.58
CA LEU A 126 8.83 -11.55 -10.58
C LEU A 126 8.83 -12.97 -10.02
N VAL A 127 7.67 -13.62 -10.04
CA VAL A 127 7.43 -14.95 -9.47
C VAL A 127 6.73 -15.88 -10.46
N SER A 128 6.93 -15.67 -11.75
CA SER A 128 6.53 -16.60 -12.80
C SER A 128 7.29 -17.92 -12.66
N SER A 129 6.61 -19.05 -12.86
CA SER A 129 7.25 -20.35 -12.97
C SER A 129 7.93 -20.50 -14.33
N GLY A 130 9.18 -20.99 -14.35
CA GLY A 130 9.93 -21.28 -15.59
C GLY A 130 10.62 -20.08 -16.25
N GLU A 131 10.47 -18.86 -15.71
CA GLU A 131 11.27 -17.70 -16.14
C GLU A 131 12.50 -17.54 -15.23
N PRO A 132 13.70 -17.34 -15.78
CA PRO A 132 14.88 -17.07 -14.96
C PRO A 132 14.76 -15.70 -14.31
N VAL A 133 14.59 -15.69 -12.98
CA VAL A 133 14.63 -14.45 -12.19
C VAL A 133 16.09 -14.08 -11.99
N SER A 134 16.56 -13.07 -12.73
CA SER A 134 17.89 -12.48 -12.56
C SER A 134 17.81 -11.20 -11.73
N GLU A 135 18.90 -10.80 -11.08
CA GLU A 135 18.99 -9.55 -10.29
C GLU A 135 18.62 -8.28 -11.08
N VAL A 136 18.59 -8.38 -12.42
CA VAL A 136 18.28 -7.30 -13.38
C VAL A 136 16.83 -7.33 -13.87
N THR A 137 15.94 -8.11 -13.25
CA THR A 137 14.54 -8.19 -13.69
C THR A 137 13.88 -6.82 -13.56
N PRO A 138 13.42 -6.19 -14.67
CA PRO A 138 12.86 -4.85 -14.63
C PRO A 138 11.67 -4.78 -13.68
N LEU A 139 11.63 -3.72 -12.87
CA LEU A 139 10.44 -3.38 -12.09
C LEU A 139 9.26 -3.22 -13.05
N PRO A 140 8.06 -3.75 -12.73
CA PRO A 140 6.90 -3.52 -13.56
C PRO A 140 6.66 -2.00 -13.65
N ALA A 141 6.37 -1.53 -14.87
CA ALA A 141 5.92 -0.16 -15.07
C ALA A 141 4.69 0.05 -14.18
N VAL A 142 4.75 1.04 -13.29
CA VAL A 142 3.69 1.34 -12.33
C VAL A 142 2.39 1.57 -13.12
N LEU A 143 1.52 0.57 -13.17
CA LEU A 143 0.20 0.70 -13.76
C LEU A 143 -0.62 1.60 -12.84
N GLN A 144 -0.75 2.86 -13.28
CA GLN A 144 -1.84 3.74 -12.90
C GLN A 144 -3.16 2.99 -13.10
N THR A 145 -4.10 3.23 -12.18
CA THR A 145 -5.50 2.75 -12.14
C THR A 145 -5.73 1.37 -11.51
N GLN A 146 -6.11 1.36 -10.23
CA GLN A 146 -7.00 0.33 -9.69
C GLN A 146 -8.37 0.93 -9.40
N GLN A 147 -9.29 0.67 -10.33
CA GLN A 147 -10.72 0.73 -10.11
C GLN A 147 -11.16 -0.45 -9.23
N GLY A 148 -12.02 -0.15 -8.25
CA GLY A 148 -13.12 -1.04 -7.84
C GLY A 148 -12.80 -2.23 -6.93
N ALA A 149 -12.60 -1.99 -5.63
CA ALA A 149 -12.86 -3.01 -4.60
C ALA A 149 -13.95 -2.51 -3.63
N THR A 150 -15.12 -3.12 -3.74
CA THR A 150 -16.33 -2.88 -2.94
C THR A 150 -16.21 -3.43 -1.52
N GLY A 151 -16.79 -2.71 -0.55
CA GLY A 151 -17.14 -3.24 0.77
C GLY A 151 -16.23 -2.80 1.92
N GLY A 152 -16.40 -1.56 2.39
CA GLY A 152 -15.78 -1.04 3.61
C GLY A 152 -16.23 0.39 3.88
N ALA A 153 -16.42 0.74 5.16
CA ALA A 153 -17.00 2.01 5.61
C ALA A 153 -16.37 3.23 4.90
N GLN A 154 -17.23 4.00 4.24
CA GLN A 154 -16.85 4.99 3.23
C GLN A 154 -16.60 6.36 3.88
N ALA A 155 -15.55 7.04 3.42
CA ALA A 155 -15.29 8.43 3.73
C ALA A 155 -15.17 9.22 2.42
N THR A 156 -15.75 10.41 2.36
CA THR A 156 -15.60 11.36 1.25
C THR A 156 -14.77 12.56 1.70
N ILE A 157 -14.14 13.27 0.77
CA ILE A 157 -13.33 14.45 1.07
C ILE A 157 -14.20 15.72 1.16
N SER A 158 -13.92 16.61 2.12
CA SER A 158 -14.27 18.03 2.10
C SER A 158 -13.02 18.90 2.22
N GLN A 159 -13.03 20.10 1.62
CA GLN A 159 -11.93 21.06 1.77
C GLN A 159 -12.06 21.81 3.10
N ALA A 160 -10.92 22.18 3.69
CA ALA A 160 -10.82 22.97 4.92
C ALA A 160 -9.64 23.93 4.80
#